data_AF-A0A0V1PYC4-F1
#
_entry.id   AF-A0A0V1PYC4-F1
#
_cell.length_a   1.000
_cell.length_b   1.000
_cell.length_c   1.000
_cell.angle_alpha   90.00
_cell.angle_beta   90.00
_cell.angle_gamma   90.00
#
_symmetry.space_group_name_H-M   'P 1'
#
loop_
_entity.id
_entity.type
_entity.pdbx_description
1 polymer ?
#
loop_
_entity_poly.entity_id
_entity_poly.type
_entity_poly.pdbx_seq_one_letter_code
_entity_poly.pdbx_strand_id
1 'polypeptide(L)'
;MGIDRTCFYNRGGTIALNKALGYGFLNVRGTPLLTKDYSFENISVSYTIEAKFIDKLNAKNQKDPLSQHEINDPNSLADYVISKNSQYYLRFVPDFKEKYKYYNEGFHYGTGTFGAIGIDGKLFENFLHLNTWRQIYELNYSIEKEIDSKLAREEFKDQDMKQKNLSIDCTLTDSNIYFLNMKEHFLQNNCTQFEFNEDQQLRDEKMIGSKIPVTIYGKKKKKILSSLVRIGELKLHVRVPHKVVPYASPKLLMKYNNENLDDFTTLRTVASTPLLSEKNKLASVKSNELTPRMSATSSTSISDLYNRSESDVLGSVDILLSFVPFDNATKPPQINSIETNLVFWTYNTEFPLPVKLEYDFFYANPDENKSKLLDDVEITRNNLQSLKDQVYNYIQFLQANKIYISKASYLYLKSIKTLGIKKDTVKEYFKTISNSTNPELLNNEQDWKAKQMPNKNIKWERELKIPLTTINKNNINLIPSFQSCLVGRIYCLQVLVKYKGGGGDQDEFADNIVKIDVPILVG
;
A
#
# COMPACT_ATOMS: atom_id res chain seq x y z
N MET A 1 12.25 -4.43 -5.72
CA MET A 1 12.21 -4.64 -4.26
C MET A 1 13.35 -5.56 -3.92
N GLY A 2 14.15 -5.24 -2.90
CA GLY A 2 15.16 -6.12 -2.32
C GLY A 2 16.26 -6.60 -3.26
N ILE A 3 17.19 -7.37 -2.69
CA ILE A 3 18.21 -8.13 -3.41
C ILE A 3 18.06 -9.58 -3.00
N ASP A 4 18.02 -10.48 -3.99
CA ASP A 4 18.21 -11.90 -3.74
C ASP A 4 19.63 -12.12 -3.18
N ARG A 5 19.75 -12.52 -1.91
CA ARG A 5 21.05 -12.73 -1.27
C ARG A 5 21.88 -13.84 -1.92
N THR A 6 21.26 -14.75 -2.66
CA THR A 6 21.93 -15.87 -3.35
C THR A 6 22.47 -15.50 -4.74
N CYS A 7 22.13 -14.31 -5.25
CA CYS A 7 22.56 -13.87 -6.58
C CYS A 7 24.09 -13.70 -6.70
N PHE A 8 24.59 -13.74 -7.94
CA PHE A 8 26.03 -13.60 -8.27
C PHE A 8 26.91 -14.57 -7.48
N TYR A 9 26.59 -15.87 -7.50
CA TYR A 9 27.33 -16.91 -6.78
C TYR A 9 27.40 -16.63 -5.27
N ASN A 10 26.25 -16.32 -4.64
CA ASN A 10 26.12 -15.95 -3.23
C ASN A 10 26.87 -14.66 -2.81
N ARG A 11 27.36 -13.85 -3.76
CA ARG A 11 27.97 -12.55 -3.46
C ARG A 11 26.93 -11.46 -3.23
N GLY A 12 25.68 -11.65 -3.66
CA GLY A 12 24.59 -10.69 -3.38
C GLY A 12 24.41 -10.41 -1.89
N GLY A 13 24.56 -11.44 -1.04
CA GLY A 13 24.46 -11.32 0.41
C GLY A 13 25.56 -10.48 1.07
N THR A 14 26.67 -10.19 0.39
CA THR A 14 27.76 -9.35 0.93
C THR A 14 27.56 -7.86 0.64
N ILE A 15 26.55 -7.49 -0.17
CA ILE A 15 26.26 -6.09 -0.47
C ILE A 15 25.78 -5.40 0.79
N ALA A 16 26.59 -4.47 1.30
CA ALA A 16 26.24 -3.63 2.43
C ALA A 16 25.70 -2.27 1.96
N LEU A 17 24.67 -1.76 2.67
CA LEU A 17 24.11 -0.45 2.37
C LEU A 17 25.05 0.65 2.88
N ASN A 18 25.50 1.52 1.98
CA ASN A 18 26.24 2.71 2.36
C ASN A 18 25.25 3.79 2.83
N LYS A 19 25.35 4.20 4.10
CA LYS A 19 24.42 5.20 4.71
C LYS A 19 24.47 6.56 4.01
N ALA A 20 25.65 6.98 3.54
CA ALA A 20 25.82 8.28 2.87
C ALA A 20 25.23 8.25 1.45
N LEU A 21 25.48 7.16 0.70
CA LEU A 21 25.01 7.03 -0.68
C LEU A 21 23.53 6.61 -0.76
N GLY A 22 23.01 5.92 0.26
CA GLY A 22 21.65 5.38 0.29
C GLY A 22 21.50 4.06 -0.48
N TYR A 23 22.57 3.52 -1.06
CA TYR A 23 22.58 2.23 -1.74
C TYR A 23 23.91 1.48 -1.56
N GLY A 24 23.88 0.18 -1.85
CA GLY A 24 25.05 -0.71 -1.93
C GLY A 24 25.10 -1.44 -3.27
N PHE A 25 26.28 -1.84 -3.71
CA PHE A 25 26.47 -2.57 -4.97
C PHE A 25 27.74 -3.43 -4.91
N LEU A 26 27.86 -4.40 -5.81
CA LEU A 26 29.12 -5.07 -6.08
C LEU A 26 29.86 -4.29 -7.18
N ASN A 27 31.19 -4.21 -7.10
CA ASN A 27 31.99 -3.54 -8.14
C ASN A 27 32.14 -4.42 -9.39
N VAL A 28 31.02 -4.93 -9.91
CA VAL A 28 30.92 -5.71 -11.15
C VAL A 28 29.75 -5.12 -11.93
N ARG A 29 29.99 -4.83 -13.21
CA ARG A 29 28.96 -4.23 -14.06
C ARG A 29 27.74 -5.15 -14.14
N GLY A 30 26.55 -4.57 -14.03
CA GLY A 30 25.27 -5.30 -14.13
C GLY A 30 24.77 -5.89 -12.81
N THR A 31 25.44 -5.65 -11.69
CA THR A 31 24.97 -6.13 -10.38
C THR A 31 23.80 -5.31 -9.85
N PRO A 32 22.89 -5.93 -9.08
CA PRO A 32 21.76 -5.25 -8.46
C PRO A 32 22.24 -4.22 -7.42
N LEU A 33 21.39 -3.21 -7.20
CA LEU A 33 21.60 -2.19 -6.18
C LEU A 33 20.78 -2.50 -4.93
N LEU A 34 21.44 -2.62 -3.78
CA LEU A 34 20.75 -2.71 -2.49
C LEU A 34 20.32 -1.31 -2.14
N THR A 35 19.02 -1.08 -1.95
CA THR A 35 18.51 0.23 -1.53
C THR A 35 17.73 0.08 -0.23
N LYS A 36 17.53 1.19 0.48
CA LYS A 36 16.71 1.20 1.69
C LYS A 36 15.23 1.27 1.31
N ASP A 37 14.71 0.19 0.74
CA ASP A 37 13.32 0.05 0.28
C ASP A 37 12.44 -0.77 1.25
N TYR A 38 12.98 -1.20 2.39
CA TYR A 38 12.28 -1.97 3.42
C TYR A 38 11.59 -3.26 2.90
N SER A 39 12.13 -3.86 1.83
CA SER A 39 11.67 -5.18 1.38
C SER A 39 11.89 -6.25 2.46
N PHE A 40 11.29 -7.42 2.26
CA PHE A 40 11.72 -8.63 2.96
C PHE A 40 13.18 -8.95 2.58
N GLU A 41 13.92 -9.57 3.50
CA GLU A 41 15.37 -9.82 3.34
C GLU A 41 15.73 -10.77 2.20
N ASN A 42 14.80 -11.66 1.82
CA ASN A 42 15.03 -12.72 0.83
C ASN A 42 14.02 -12.66 -0.33
N ILE A 43 13.45 -11.49 -0.61
CA ILE A 43 12.51 -11.32 -1.71
C ILE A 43 13.07 -10.31 -2.69
N SER A 44 13.19 -10.75 -3.95
CA SER A 44 13.37 -9.86 -5.08
C SER A 44 12.33 -10.15 -6.14
N VAL A 45 11.92 -9.10 -6.85
CA VAL A 45 11.03 -9.23 -8.00
C VAL A 45 11.83 -8.84 -9.23
N SER A 46 12.03 -9.82 -10.11
CA SER A 46 12.65 -9.63 -11.42
C SER A 46 11.73 -10.22 -12.47
N TYR A 47 11.52 -9.48 -13.55
CA TYR A 47 10.75 -9.95 -14.68
C TYR A 47 11.71 -10.30 -15.83
N THR A 48 11.57 -11.51 -16.34
CA THR A 48 12.32 -11.98 -17.50
C THR A 48 11.36 -12.54 -18.54
N ILE A 49 11.62 -12.23 -19.80
CA ILE A 49 11.03 -12.96 -20.92
C ILE A 49 12.07 -13.98 -21.37
N GLU A 50 11.73 -15.26 -21.29
CA GLU A 50 12.50 -16.33 -21.90
C GLU A 50 11.78 -16.79 -23.17
N ALA A 51 12.45 -16.67 -24.32
CA ALA A 51 11.96 -17.18 -25.58
C ALA A 51 12.72 -18.47 -25.96
N LYS A 52 11.96 -19.53 -26.27
CA LYS A 52 12.46 -20.80 -26.83
C LYS A 52 11.63 -21.14 -28.06
N PHE A 53 12.29 -21.50 -29.14
CA PHE A 53 11.65 -22.08 -30.31
C PHE A 53 11.77 -23.61 -30.22
N ILE A 54 10.69 -24.31 -30.53
CA ILE A 54 10.65 -25.76 -30.61
C ILE A 54 10.36 -26.10 -32.07
N ASP A 55 11.21 -26.90 -32.69
CA ASP A 55 11.04 -27.37 -34.05
C ASP A 55 11.28 -28.88 -34.13
N LYS A 56 10.80 -29.54 -35.18
CA LYS A 56 11.13 -30.95 -35.44
C LYS A 56 12.51 -31.02 -36.12
N LEU A 57 13.29 -32.05 -35.78
CA LEU A 57 14.59 -32.31 -36.36
C LEU A 57 14.37 -32.76 -37.81
N ASN A 58 14.83 -31.95 -38.78
CA ASN A 58 14.62 -32.10 -40.23
C ASN A 58 14.57 -33.58 -40.72
N ALA A 59 13.39 -34.17 -40.72
CA ALA A 59 13.15 -35.42 -41.44
C ALA A 59 12.97 -35.07 -42.92
N LYS A 60 13.63 -35.79 -43.83
CA LYS A 60 13.68 -35.51 -45.28
C LYS A 60 12.31 -35.33 -45.98
N ASN A 61 11.20 -35.64 -45.29
CA ASN A 61 9.83 -35.63 -45.82
C ASN A 61 8.87 -34.67 -45.08
N GLN A 62 9.37 -33.72 -44.29
CA GLN A 62 8.51 -32.87 -43.48
C GLN A 62 7.82 -31.78 -44.34
N LYS A 63 6.59 -32.06 -44.78
CA LYS A 63 5.73 -31.12 -45.53
C LYS A 63 4.63 -30.47 -44.68
N ASP A 64 4.34 -31.03 -43.51
CA ASP A 64 3.21 -30.61 -42.69
C ASP A 64 3.66 -29.78 -41.47
N PRO A 65 2.95 -28.69 -41.14
CA PRO A 65 3.22 -27.87 -39.96
C PRO A 65 2.97 -28.66 -38.66
N LEU A 66 3.70 -28.26 -37.62
CA LEU A 66 3.66 -28.84 -36.28
C LEU A 66 2.27 -28.69 -35.65
N SER A 67 1.67 -29.79 -35.17
CA SER A 67 0.45 -29.75 -34.37
C SER A 67 0.79 -29.65 -32.89
N GLN A 68 0.15 -28.72 -32.15
CA GLN A 68 0.35 -28.56 -30.70
C GLN A 68 0.00 -29.84 -29.90
N HIS A 69 -0.80 -30.73 -30.48
CA HIS A 69 -1.21 -31.99 -29.83
C HIS A 69 -0.16 -33.10 -29.95
N GLU A 70 0.74 -33.07 -30.95
CA GLU A 70 1.81 -34.08 -31.11
C GLU A 70 2.92 -33.95 -30.06
N ILE A 71 3.15 -32.73 -29.54
CA ILE A 71 4.23 -32.44 -28.57
C ILE A 71 4.02 -33.18 -27.24
N ASN A 72 2.77 -33.48 -26.89
CA ASN A 72 2.41 -34.14 -25.63
C ASN A 72 2.06 -35.63 -25.82
N ASP A 73 2.20 -36.19 -27.03
CA ASP A 73 1.92 -37.61 -27.28
C ASP A 73 3.15 -38.46 -26.88
N PRO A 74 3.04 -39.33 -25.85
CA PRO A 74 4.15 -40.19 -25.44
C PRO A 74 4.57 -41.24 -26.49
N ASN A 75 3.76 -41.45 -27.53
CA ASN A 75 4.06 -42.37 -28.63
C ASN A 75 4.63 -41.66 -29.87
N SER A 76 4.83 -40.34 -29.83
CA SER A 76 5.41 -39.57 -30.93
C SER A 76 6.88 -39.95 -31.15
N LEU A 77 7.19 -40.49 -32.33
CA LEU A 77 8.55 -40.82 -32.80
C LEU A 77 9.34 -39.60 -33.32
N ALA A 78 8.78 -38.38 -33.22
CA ALA A 78 9.43 -37.18 -33.72
C ALA A 78 10.57 -36.74 -32.80
N ASP A 79 11.78 -36.63 -33.36
CA ASP A 79 12.90 -35.94 -32.70
C ASP A 79 12.67 -34.43 -32.77
N TYR A 80 12.83 -33.73 -31.64
CA TYR A 80 12.64 -32.28 -31.55
C TYR A 80 13.96 -31.56 -31.27
N VAL A 81 14.11 -30.36 -31.82
CA VAL A 81 15.20 -29.43 -31.51
C VAL A 81 14.62 -28.22 -30.78
N ILE A 82 15.19 -27.90 -29.62
CA ILE A 82 14.85 -26.70 -28.87
C ILE A 82 15.98 -25.68 -29.11
N SER A 83 15.63 -24.47 -29.54
CA SER A 83 16.61 -23.40 -29.73
C SER A 83 17.32 -23.08 -28.42
N LYS A 84 18.55 -22.55 -28.50
CA LYS A 84 19.16 -21.90 -27.34
C LYS A 84 18.20 -20.85 -26.78
N ASN A 85 18.07 -20.81 -25.46
CA ASN A 85 17.20 -19.84 -24.82
C ASN A 85 17.77 -18.43 -25.00
N SER A 86 16.89 -17.47 -25.26
CA SER A 86 17.24 -16.05 -25.17
C SER A 86 16.42 -15.46 -24.02
N GLN A 87 17.12 -14.96 -23.01
CA GLN A 87 16.51 -14.31 -21.85
C GLN A 87 16.70 -12.80 -21.95
N TYR A 88 15.60 -12.07 -21.85
CA TYR A 88 15.59 -10.61 -21.80
C TYR A 88 15.03 -10.16 -20.45
N TYR A 89 15.80 -9.35 -19.73
CA TYR A 89 15.36 -8.75 -18.47
C TYR A 89 14.51 -7.52 -18.77
N LEU A 90 13.28 -7.52 -18.26
CA LEU A 90 12.38 -6.38 -18.38
C LEU A 90 12.38 -5.56 -17.09
N ARG A 91 12.43 -4.24 -17.25
CA ARG A 91 12.15 -3.30 -16.17
C ARG A 91 10.80 -2.64 -16.43
N PHE A 92 9.79 -3.03 -15.67
CA PHE A 92 8.53 -2.32 -15.67
C PHE A 92 8.69 -1.04 -14.84
N VAL A 93 8.50 0.11 -15.49
CA VAL A 93 8.38 1.40 -14.81
C VAL A 93 6.88 1.73 -14.83
N PRO A 94 6.18 1.64 -13.69
CA PRO A 94 4.76 1.91 -13.67
C PRO A 94 4.51 3.40 -13.97
N ASP A 95 3.87 3.71 -15.09
CA ASP A 95 3.34 5.05 -15.32
C ASP A 95 2.00 5.19 -14.61
N PHE A 96 1.91 6.14 -13.68
CA PHE A 96 0.67 6.45 -13.00
C PHE A 96 -0.38 7.04 -13.95
N LYS A 97 0.02 7.86 -14.94
CA LYS A 97 -0.92 8.46 -15.90
C LYS A 97 -1.51 7.39 -16.82
N GLU A 98 -0.67 6.49 -17.32
CA GLU A 98 -1.12 5.32 -18.09
C GLU A 98 -1.96 4.36 -17.23
N LYS A 99 -1.56 4.09 -15.97
CA LYS A 99 -2.38 3.30 -15.03
C LYS A 99 -3.75 3.91 -14.83
N TYR A 100 -3.83 5.23 -14.65
CA TYR A 100 -5.10 5.94 -14.50
C TYR A 100 -5.99 5.71 -15.72
N LYS A 101 -5.45 5.89 -16.92
CA LYS A 101 -6.15 5.60 -18.18
C LYS A 101 -6.59 4.13 -18.28
N TYR A 102 -5.69 3.18 -17.98
CA TYR A 102 -5.98 1.75 -18.02
C TYR A 102 -7.06 1.33 -17.02
N TYR A 103 -7.00 1.82 -15.77
CA TYR A 103 -8.05 1.57 -14.79
C TYR A 103 -9.39 2.20 -15.18
N ASN A 104 -9.37 3.25 -16.01
CA ASN A 104 -10.58 3.88 -16.53
C ASN A 104 -11.17 3.15 -17.74
N GLU A 105 -10.35 2.48 -18.54
CA GLU A 105 -10.75 1.79 -19.76
C GLU A 105 -11.05 0.29 -19.54
N GLY A 106 -10.40 -0.36 -18.57
CA GLY A 106 -10.37 -1.83 -18.46
C GLY A 106 -11.35 -2.50 -17.48
N PHE A 107 -12.05 -1.76 -16.63
CA PHE A 107 -12.99 -2.32 -15.64
C PHE A 107 -14.35 -1.61 -15.68
N HIS A 108 -15.30 -2.20 -16.40
CA HIS A 108 -16.73 -1.82 -16.40
C HIS A 108 -17.59 -2.80 -15.59
N TYR A 109 -17.21 -3.05 -14.34
CA TYR A 109 -18.04 -3.81 -13.40
C TYR A 109 -17.98 -3.15 -12.01
N GLY A 110 -18.94 -2.28 -11.70
CA GLY A 110 -19.18 -1.74 -10.36
C GLY A 110 -18.31 -0.56 -9.93
N THR A 111 -18.97 0.41 -9.26
CA THR A 111 -18.49 1.66 -8.62
C THR A 111 -17.19 2.30 -9.16
N GLY A 112 -17.41 3.42 -9.85
CA GLY A 112 -16.54 4.25 -10.69
C GLY A 112 -15.01 4.11 -10.67
N THR A 113 -14.46 4.46 -11.83
CA THR A 113 -13.03 4.39 -12.12
C THR A 113 -12.26 5.53 -11.42
N PHE A 114 -10.93 5.43 -11.35
CA PHE A 114 -10.09 6.52 -10.82
C PHE A 114 -10.39 7.85 -11.52
N GLY A 115 -10.71 7.81 -12.83
CA GLY A 115 -11.14 8.89 -13.69
C GLY A 115 -12.43 9.58 -13.27
N ALA A 116 -13.40 8.82 -12.76
CA ALA A 116 -14.70 9.32 -12.39
C ALA A 116 -14.77 9.79 -10.92
N ILE A 117 -14.11 9.07 -9.99
CA ILE A 117 -14.25 9.32 -8.54
C ILE A 117 -12.96 9.92 -7.91
N GLY A 118 -11.84 9.93 -8.63
CA GLY A 118 -10.54 10.38 -8.13
C GLY A 118 -9.80 9.33 -7.29
N ILE A 119 -8.53 9.59 -6.98
CA ILE A 119 -7.69 8.71 -6.14
C ILE A 119 -8.30 8.56 -4.73
N ASP A 120 -8.64 9.70 -4.14
CA ASP A 120 -9.29 9.80 -2.84
C ASP A 120 -10.61 9.05 -2.80
N GLY A 121 -11.43 9.22 -3.84
CA GLY A 121 -12.71 8.52 -3.99
C GLY A 121 -12.51 7.02 -4.04
N LYS A 122 -11.62 6.52 -4.90
CA LYS A 122 -11.40 5.06 -5.01
C LYS A 122 -10.89 4.45 -3.71
N LEU A 123 -9.92 5.09 -3.06
CA LEU A 123 -9.36 4.60 -1.80
C LEU A 123 -10.39 4.65 -0.67
N PHE A 124 -11.20 5.71 -0.61
CA PHE A 124 -12.25 5.87 0.40
C PHE A 124 -13.39 4.87 0.20
N GLU A 125 -13.89 4.71 -1.03
CA GLU A 125 -14.94 3.74 -1.37
C GLU A 125 -14.52 2.30 -1.08
N ASN A 126 -13.27 1.93 -1.43
CA ASN A 126 -12.75 0.61 -1.12
C ASN A 126 -12.72 0.34 0.40
N PHE A 127 -12.40 1.36 1.20
CA PHE A 127 -12.48 1.28 2.66
C PHE A 127 -13.93 1.21 3.15
N LEU A 128 -14.81 2.04 2.62
CA LEU A 128 -16.20 2.13 3.05
C LEU A 128 -16.98 0.82 2.80
N HIS A 129 -16.78 0.23 1.62
CA HIS A 129 -17.45 -0.99 1.20
C HIS A 129 -16.72 -2.28 1.58
N LEU A 130 -15.56 -2.18 2.23
CA LEU A 130 -14.74 -3.32 2.65
C LEU A 130 -14.47 -4.29 1.49
N ASN A 131 -14.04 -3.73 0.34
CA ASN A 131 -13.95 -4.47 -0.93
C ASN A 131 -12.99 -5.67 -0.87
N THR A 132 -11.91 -5.61 -0.08
CA THR A 132 -11.01 -6.76 0.12
C THR A 132 -11.76 -7.89 0.82
N TRP A 133 -12.49 -7.57 1.90
CA TRP A 133 -13.26 -8.56 2.66
C TRP A 133 -14.40 -9.16 1.85
N ARG A 134 -15.09 -8.35 1.05
CA ARG A 134 -16.11 -8.83 0.11
C ARG A 134 -15.56 -9.89 -0.84
N GLN A 135 -14.43 -9.63 -1.48
CA GLN A 135 -13.77 -10.60 -2.38
C GLN A 135 -13.33 -11.88 -1.64
N ILE A 136 -12.82 -11.75 -0.42
CA ILE A 136 -12.46 -12.90 0.42
C ILE A 136 -13.69 -13.77 0.70
N TYR A 137 -14.81 -13.16 1.08
CA TYR A 137 -16.05 -13.89 1.37
C TYR A 137 -16.66 -14.52 0.12
N GLU A 138 -16.60 -13.85 -1.04
CA GLU A 138 -17.03 -14.44 -2.32
C GLU A 138 -16.21 -15.68 -2.69
N LEU A 139 -14.89 -15.67 -2.46
CA LEU A 139 -14.03 -16.83 -2.69
C LEU A 139 -14.33 -17.96 -1.70
N ASN A 140 -14.51 -17.65 -0.42
CA ASN A 140 -14.90 -18.62 0.59
C ASN A 140 -16.25 -19.27 0.24
N TYR A 141 -17.23 -18.46 -0.15
CA TYR A 141 -18.53 -18.93 -0.60
C TYR A 141 -18.43 -19.84 -1.83
N SER A 142 -17.59 -19.48 -2.80
CA SER A 142 -17.33 -20.34 -3.97
C SER A 142 -16.76 -21.71 -3.56
N ILE A 143 -15.87 -21.75 -2.58
CA ILE A 143 -15.29 -22.99 -2.06
C ILE A 143 -16.35 -23.84 -1.37
N GLU A 144 -17.18 -23.23 -0.52
CA GLU A 144 -18.27 -23.90 0.17
C GLU A 144 -19.26 -24.50 -0.83
N LYS A 145 -19.66 -23.74 -1.85
CA LYS A 145 -20.53 -24.22 -2.92
C LYS A 145 -19.93 -25.38 -3.71
N GLU A 146 -18.62 -25.34 -3.98
CA GLU A 146 -17.91 -26.43 -4.65
C GLU A 146 -17.91 -27.71 -3.78
N ILE A 147 -17.71 -27.56 -2.47
CA ILE A 147 -17.76 -28.65 -1.49
C ILE A 147 -19.16 -29.26 -1.45
N ASP A 148 -20.21 -28.45 -1.27
CA ASP A 148 -21.59 -28.90 -1.17
C ASP A 148 -22.05 -29.60 -2.45
N SER A 149 -21.68 -29.04 -3.61
CA SER A 149 -22.00 -29.64 -4.91
C SER A 149 -21.34 -31.00 -5.11
N LYS A 150 -20.21 -31.27 -4.46
CA LYS A 150 -19.51 -32.56 -4.52
C LYS A 150 -20.10 -33.54 -3.52
N LEU A 151 -20.36 -33.09 -2.29
CA LEU A 151 -21.02 -33.90 -1.27
C LEU A 151 -22.44 -34.31 -1.69
N ALA A 152 -23.21 -33.46 -2.38
CA ALA A 152 -24.54 -33.81 -2.86
C ALA A 152 -24.53 -34.87 -4.00
N ARG A 153 -23.40 -35.02 -4.71
CA ARG A 153 -23.23 -36.03 -5.77
C ARG A 153 -22.75 -37.37 -5.24
N GLU A 154 -22.09 -37.38 -4.10
CA GLU A 154 -21.72 -38.59 -3.36
C GLU A 154 -22.83 -38.84 -2.34
N GLU A 155 -23.81 -39.70 -2.62
CA GLU A 155 -24.95 -39.98 -1.72
C GLU A 155 -24.50 -40.40 -0.30
N PHE A 156 -24.19 -39.45 0.57
CA PHE A 156 -23.88 -39.70 1.97
C PHE A 156 -25.19 -39.76 2.76
N LYS A 157 -25.36 -40.82 3.56
CA LYS A 157 -26.49 -40.93 4.49
C LYS A 157 -26.34 -39.88 5.59
N ASP A 158 -27.44 -39.27 6.02
CA ASP A 158 -27.48 -38.19 7.04
C ASP A 158 -26.70 -38.49 8.34
N GLN A 159 -26.49 -39.76 8.67
CA GLN A 159 -25.70 -40.19 9.83
C GLN A 159 -24.17 -40.05 9.63
N ASP A 160 -23.67 -40.20 8.40
CA ASP A 160 -22.25 -40.07 8.06
C ASP A 160 -21.80 -38.59 8.01
N MET A 161 -22.72 -37.69 7.64
CA MET A 161 -22.48 -36.24 7.71
C MET A 161 -22.31 -35.75 9.14
N LYS A 162 -23.07 -36.29 10.11
CA LYS A 162 -22.96 -35.92 11.54
C LYS A 162 -21.69 -36.46 12.21
N GLN A 163 -21.17 -37.60 11.77
CA GLN A 163 -19.92 -38.17 12.33
C GLN A 163 -18.64 -37.51 11.80
N LYS A 164 -18.71 -36.77 10.68
CA LYS A 164 -17.55 -36.09 10.07
C LYS A 164 -17.28 -34.67 10.58
N ASN A 165 -17.88 -34.24 11.71
CA ASN A 165 -17.70 -32.91 12.31
C ASN A 165 -17.97 -31.74 11.32
N LEU A 166 -19.09 -31.80 10.61
CA LEU A 166 -19.56 -30.67 9.81
C LEU A 166 -20.14 -29.58 10.74
N SER A 167 -19.30 -28.59 11.02
CA SER A 167 -19.77 -27.21 11.15
C SER A 167 -19.02 -26.37 10.12
N ILE A 168 -19.19 -26.70 8.82
CA ILE A 168 -18.98 -25.68 7.79
C ILE A 168 -20.18 -24.76 7.95
N ASP A 169 -19.98 -23.67 8.67
CA ASP A 169 -21.04 -22.74 8.95
C ASP A 169 -21.26 -21.88 7.70
N CYS A 170 -21.85 -22.46 6.64
CA CYS A 170 -22.25 -21.72 5.43
C CYS A 170 -23.14 -20.51 5.80
N THR A 171 -23.83 -20.60 6.96
CA THR A 171 -24.60 -19.49 7.51
C THR A 171 -23.74 -18.27 7.85
N LEU A 172 -22.48 -18.44 8.25
CA LEU A 172 -21.58 -17.33 8.58
C LEU A 172 -21.10 -16.59 7.33
N THR A 173 -20.75 -17.27 6.24
CA THR A 173 -20.30 -16.60 5.00
C THR A 173 -21.46 -15.85 4.33
N ASP A 174 -22.63 -16.48 4.23
CA ASP A 174 -23.85 -15.82 3.73
C ASP A 174 -24.29 -14.68 4.67
N SER A 175 -24.22 -14.87 5.99
CA SER A 175 -24.50 -13.80 6.96
C SER A 175 -23.48 -12.68 6.88
N ASN A 176 -22.21 -12.94 6.58
CA ASN A 176 -21.18 -11.92 6.45
C ASN A 176 -21.35 -11.11 5.15
N ILE A 177 -21.66 -11.77 4.03
CA ILE A 177 -22.00 -11.10 2.77
C ILE A 177 -23.28 -10.28 2.95
N TYR A 178 -24.32 -10.87 3.56
CA TYR A 178 -25.55 -10.17 3.91
C TYR A 178 -25.29 -9.01 4.90
N PHE A 179 -24.43 -9.18 5.89
CA PHE A 179 -24.07 -8.13 6.85
C PHE A 179 -23.30 -7.00 6.18
N LEU A 180 -22.38 -7.29 5.27
CA LEU A 180 -21.70 -6.27 4.47
C LEU A 180 -22.69 -5.50 3.58
N ASN A 181 -23.63 -6.20 2.94
CA ASN A 181 -24.69 -5.59 2.13
C ASN A 181 -25.69 -4.80 3.00
N MET A 182 -25.98 -5.27 4.22
CA MET A 182 -26.85 -4.60 5.18
C MET A 182 -26.14 -3.43 5.88
N LYS A 183 -24.82 -3.45 6.04
CA LYS A 183 -24.03 -2.33 6.56
C LYS A 183 -24.10 -1.11 5.64
N GLU A 184 -24.25 -1.31 4.33
CA GLU A 184 -24.60 -0.24 3.38
C GLU A 184 -25.95 0.41 3.71
N HIS A 185 -26.87 -0.31 4.35
CA HIS A 185 -28.21 0.15 4.75
C HIS A 185 -28.36 0.55 6.24
N PHE A 186 -27.58 -0.02 7.17
CA PHE A 186 -27.81 0.11 8.62
C PHE A 186 -27.14 1.31 9.28
N LEU A 187 -26.19 1.98 8.62
CA LEU A 187 -25.62 3.24 9.12
C LEU A 187 -26.67 4.36 9.23
N GLN A 188 -27.89 4.16 8.72
CA GLN A 188 -29.02 5.08 8.83
C GLN A 188 -29.89 4.91 10.10
N ASN A 189 -29.88 3.76 10.78
CA ASN A 189 -31.01 3.42 11.67
C ASN A 189 -30.74 3.46 13.19
N ASN A 190 -29.49 3.60 13.63
CA ASN A 190 -29.14 3.59 15.07
C ASN A 190 -28.45 4.88 15.57
N CYS A 191 -28.47 5.95 14.78
CA CYS A 191 -27.83 7.22 15.11
C CYS A 191 -28.89 8.31 15.38
N THR A 192 -28.58 9.25 16.26
CA THR A 192 -29.39 10.47 16.36
C THR A 192 -29.29 11.24 15.04
N GLN A 193 -30.32 12.03 14.67
CA GLN A 193 -30.28 12.86 13.45
C GLN A 193 -29.03 13.76 13.38
N PHE A 194 -28.51 14.16 14.55
CA PHE A 194 -27.29 14.94 14.67
C PHE A 194 -26.05 14.15 14.25
N GLU A 195 -25.86 12.94 14.81
CA GLU A 195 -24.71 12.08 14.48
C GLU A 195 -24.78 11.59 13.03
N PHE A 196 -25.97 11.33 12.52
CA PHE A 196 -26.19 10.98 11.12
C PHE A 196 -25.70 12.07 10.15
N ASN A 197 -25.99 13.35 10.45
CA ASN A 197 -25.55 14.48 9.63
C ASN A 197 -24.03 14.67 9.69
N GLU A 198 -23.39 14.48 10.85
CA GLU A 198 -21.93 14.56 10.97
C GLU A 198 -21.23 13.43 10.22
N ASP A 199 -21.71 12.20 10.35
CA ASP A 199 -21.16 11.05 9.63
C ASP A 199 -21.33 11.19 8.12
N GLN A 200 -22.46 11.76 7.66
CA GLN A 200 -22.66 12.05 6.25
C GLN A 200 -21.69 13.13 5.76
N GLN A 201 -21.49 14.22 6.51
CA GLN A 201 -20.53 15.26 6.16
C GLN A 201 -19.10 14.68 6.04
N LEU A 202 -18.68 13.85 7.00
CA LEU A 202 -17.37 13.20 6.97
C LEU A 202 -17.20 12.28 5.75
N ARG A 203 -18.26 11.60 5.32
CA ARG A 203 -18.27 10.77 4.10
C ARG A 203 -18.17 11.60 2.83
N ASP A 204 -18.96 12.67 2.74
CA ASP A 204 -18.96 13.59 1.59
C ASP A 204 -17.57 14.24 1.42
N GLU A 205 -16.91 14.53 2.54
CA GLU A 205 -15.54 15.05 2.58
C GLU A 205 -14.45 13.98 2.49
N LYS A 206 -14.82 12.69 2.37
CA LYS A 206 -13.93 11.52 2.27
C LYS A 206 -12.91 11.47 3.41
N MET A 207 -13.36 11.72 4.63
CA MET A 207 -12.52 11.72 5.83
C MET A 207 -12.56 10.37 6.54
N ILE A 208 -11.39 9.87 6.92
CA ILE A 208 -11.26 8.70 7.82
C ILE A 208 -10.95 9.22 9.22
N GLY A 209 -11.67 8.72 10.21
CA GLY A 209 -11.57 9.14 11.62
C GLY A 209 -10.94 8.10 12.54
N SER A 210 -10.34 8.57 13.64
CA SER A 210 -9.91 7.72 14.74
C SER A 210 -11.12 6.97 15.31
N LYS A 211 -11.09 5.63 15.31
CA LYS A 211 -12.20 4.79 15.79
C LYS A 211 -12.54 5.03 17.26
N ILE A 212 -11.52 5.26 18.08
CA ILE A 212 -11.64 5.43 19.52
C ILE A 212 -11.21 6.86 19.87
N PRO A 213 -12.04 7.63 20.60
CA PRO A 213 -11.60 8.91 21.14
C PRO A 213 -10.39 8.73 22.07
N VAL A 214 -9.40 9.60 21.93
CA VAL A 214 -8.23 9.59 22.83
C VAL A 214 -8.51 10.52 24.00
N THR A 215 -8.39 10.00 25.23
CA THR A 215 -8.44 10.83 26.43
C THR A 215 -7.20 11.72 26.50
N ILE A 216 -7.41 13.04 26.65
CA ILE A 216 -6.34 14.02 26.83
C ILE A 216 -6.22 14.41 28.30
N TYR A 217 -4.98 14.55 28.76
CA TYR A 217 -4.61 14.93 30.11
C TYR A 217 -4.05 16.36 30.16
N GLY A 218 -4.46 17.13 31.15
CA GLY A 218 -3.91 18.44 31.46
C GLY A 218 -3.18 18.44 32.80
N LYS A 219 -2.21 19.35 32.97
CA LYS A 219 -1.56 19.56 34.27
C LYS A 219 -2.37 20.54 35.10
N LYS A 220 -2.90 20.09 36.24
CA LYS A 220 -3.54 20.96 37.23
C LYS A 220 -2.58 21.16 38.40
N LYS A 221 -2.20 22.42 38.66
CA LYS A 221 -1.38 22.76 39.83
C LYS A 221 -2.25 22.80 41.08
N LYS A 222 -1.92 21.97 42.09
CA LYS A 222 -2.42 22.11 43.46
C LYS A 222 -1.22 22.40 44.36
N LYS A 223 -1.05 23.67 44.74
CA LYS A 223 0.12 24.15 45.52
C LYS A 223 1.44 23.76 44.83
N ILE A 224 2.32 23.00 45.50
CA ILE A 224 3.69 22.64 45.05
C ILE A 224 3.69 21.43 44.11
N LEU A 225 2.58 20.67 44.05
CA LEU A 225 2.47 19.44 43.24
C LEU A 225 1.57 19.67 42.02
N SER A 226 2.05 19.21 40.86
CA SER A 226 1.25 19.13 39.63
C SER A 226 0.69 17.72 39.47
N SER A 227 -0.62 17.59 39.34
CA SER A 227 -1.28 16.32 39.02
C SER A 227 -1.78 16.33 37.58
N LEU A 228 -1.68 15.20 36.89
CA LEU A 228 -2.38 14.98 35.62
C LEU A 228 -3.88 14.79 35.89
N VAL A 229 -4.70 15.47 35.11
CA VAL A 229 -6.17 15.40 35.19
C VAL A 229 -6.71 15.19 33.79
N ARG A 230 -7.68 14.28 33.62
CA ARG A 230 -8.39 14.09 32.36
C ARG A 230 -9.19 15.36 32.03
N ILE A 231 -8.95 15.97 30.88
CA ILE A 231 -9.58 17.24 30.47
C ILE A 231 -10.65 17.06 29.40
N GLY A 232 -10.57 16.01 28.60
CA GLY A 232 -11.58 15.67 27.60
C GLY A 232 -11.13 14.54 26.68
N GLU A 233 -11.90 14.31 25.64
CA GLU A 233 -11.63 13.33 24.59
C GLU A 233 -11.42 14.02 23.25
N LEU A 234 -10.52 13.47 22.44
CA LEU A 234 -10.19 14.03 21.14
C LEU A 234 -10.27 12.97 20.04
N LYS A 235 -10.85 13.37 18.91
CA LYS A 235 -10.86 12.60 17.66
C LYS A 235 -10.11 13.37 16.58
N LEU A 236 -9.43 12.61 15.73
CA LEU A 236 -8.74 13.11 14.55
C LEU A 236 -9.40 12.49 13.31
N HIS A 237 -9.78 13.33 12.37
CA HIS A 237 -10.21 12.92 11.03
C HIS A 237 -9.25 13.50 10.01
N VAL A 238 -8.96 12.72 8.98
CA VAL A 238 -8.03 13.10 7.91
C VAL A 238 -8.68 12.81 6.57
N ARG A 239 -8.70 13.80 5.69
CA ARG A 239 -9.19 13.64 4.32
C ARG A 239 -8.25 12.72 3.54
N VAL A 240 -8.80 11.71 2.87
CA VAL A 240 -8.00 10.83 2.01
C VAL A 240 -7.35 11.68 0.90
N PRO A 241 -6.02 11.63 0.74
CA PRO A 241 -5.34 12.44 -0.27
C PRO A 241 -5.76 12.10 -1.71
N HIS A 242 -6.10 13.14 -2.48
CA HIS A 242 -6.45 13.03 -3.91
C HIS A 242 -5.24 13.07 -4.85
N LYS A 243 -4.03 13.23 -4.30
CA LYS A 243 -2.75 13.36 -5.03
C LYS A 243 -1.76 12.31 -4.57
N VAL A 244 -0.69 12.11 -5.35
CA VAL A 244 0.30 11.06 -5.11
C VAL A 244 1.50 11.57 -4.31
N VAL A 245 2.10 10.69 -3.51
CA VAL A 245 3.45 10.89 -3.01
C VAL A 245 4.42 10.39 -4.10
N PRO A 246 5.40 11.19 -4.54
CA PRO A 246 6.25 10.81 -5.66
C PRO A 246 7.18 9.65 -5.29
N TYR A 247 7.55 8.85 -6.30
CA TYR A 247 8.70 7.95 -6.23
C TYR A 247 9.93 8.69 -5.66
N ALA A 248 10.67 8.04 -4.76
CA ALA A 248 11.91 8.57 -4.23
C ALA A 248 13.03 7.54 -4.36
N SER A 249 14.18 7.97 -4.88
CA SER A 249 15.41 7.17 -4.96
C SER A 249 16.49 7.77 -4.05
N PRO A 250 17.57 7.04 -3.75
CA PRO A 250 18.79 7.65 -3.22
C PRO A 250 19.20 8.90 -4.00
N LYS A 251 19.62 9.96 -3.27
CA LYS A 251 19.84 11.31 -3.82
C LYS A 251 20.73 11.34 -5.07
N LEU A 252 21.79 10.54 -5.10
CA LEU A 252 22.67 10.44 -6.26
C LEU A 252 21.96 9.87 -7.48
N LEU A 253 21.17 8.80 -7.31
CA LEU A 253 20.37 8.23 -8.40
C LEU A 253 19.32 9.22 -8.89
N MET A 254 18.67 9.96 -7.98
CA MET A 254 17.77 11.04 -8.37
C MET A 254 18.50 12.15 -9.14
N LYS A 255 19.72 12.53 -8.73
CA LYS A 255 20.50 13.55 -9.46
C LYS A 255 20.80 13.12 -10.90
N TYR A 256 21.15 11.86 -11.13
CA TYR A 256 21.34 11.32 -12.48
C TYR A 256 20.03 11.22 -13.28
N ASN A 257 18.90 10.98 -12.63
CA ASN A 257 17.61 10.91 -13.32
C ASN A 257 16.99 12.30 -13.59
N ASN A 258 17.44 13.32 -12.85
CA ASN A 258 16.92 14.69 -12.89
C ASN A 258 17.82 15.62 -13.71
N GLU A 259 18.60 15.09 -14.66
CA GLU A 259 19.45 15.90 -15.52
C GLU A 259 18.62 16.95 -16.27
N ASN A 260 18.56 18.15 -15.70
CA ASN A 260 18.35 19.37 -16.47
C ASN A 260 19.45 19.37 -17.54
N LEU A 261 19.06 19.46 -18.81
CA LEU A 261 19.99 19.54 -19.94
C LEU A 261 21.06 20.65 -19.78
N ASP A 262 20.82 21.65 -18.93
CA ASP A 262 21.68 22.82 -18.76
C ASP A 262 22.98 22.54 -17.95
N ASP A 263 23.01 21.52 -17.10
CA ASP A 263 24.19 21.21 -16.26
C ASP A 263 25.25 20.33 -16.96
N PHE A 264 24.92 19.73 -18.11
CA PHE A 264 25.88 18.96 -18.91
C PHE A 264 26.83 19.84 -19.73
N THR A 265 26.48 21.10 -19.95
CA THR A 265 27.33 22.07 -20.63
C THR A 265 28.45 22.61 -19.74
N THR A 266 28.21 22.75 -18.44
CA THR A 266 29.19 23.34 -17.50
C THR A 266 30.30 22.36 -17.11
N LEU A 267 30.02 21.05 -17.04
CA LEU A 267 31.03 20.03 -16.70
C LEU A 267 32.04 19.74 -17.83
N ARG A 268 31.74 20.10 -19.09
CA ARG A 268 32.73 20.01 -20.20
C ARG A 268 33.77 21.13 -20.16
N THR A 269 33.45 22.28 -19.57
CA THR A 269 34.32 23.46 -19.56
C THR A 269 35.48 23.37 -18.57
N VAL A 270 35.42 22.48 -17.58
CA VAL A 270 36.47 22.38 -16.54
C VAL A 270 37.55 21.35 -16.86
N ALA A 271 37.35 20.50 -17.86
CA ALA A 271 38.31 19.48 -18.28
C ALA A 271 39.14 19.88 -19.52
N SER A 272 39.02 21.10 -20.02
CA SER A 272 39.84 21.55 -21.14
C SER A 272 40.17 23.05 -21.08
N THR A 273 41.39 23.34 -20.63
CA THR A 273 42.16 24.50 -21.11
C THR A 273 43.66 24.14 -21.06
N PRO A 274 44.52 24.73 -21.90
CA PRO A 274 44.30 25.99 -22.62
C PRO A 274 44.65 26.00 -24.14
N LEU A 275 44.20 27.09 -24.79
CA LEU A 275 44.73 27.70 -26.04
C LEU A 275 44.36 27.08 -27.40
N LEU A 276 43.40 27.69 -28.11
CA LEU A 276 43.62 28.56 -29.30
C LEU A 276 42.35 28.71 -30.16
N SER A 277 41.98 29.98 -30.35
CA SER A 277 41.32 30.63 -31.50
C SER A 277 40.18 29.95 -32.28
N GLU A 278 39.09 30.71 -32.38
CA GLU A 278 38.03 30.62 -33.39
C GLU A 278 38.56 30.43 -34.82
N LYS A 279 37.99 29.44 -35.53
CA LYS A 279 37.43 29.51 -36.90
C LYS A 279 37.41 28.12 -37.53
N ASN A 280 36.21 27.59 -37.78
CA ASN A 280 35.75 27.06 -39.08
C ASN A 280 34.63 26.05 -38.91
N LYS A 281 33.49 26.36 -39.55
CA LYS A 281 32.51 25.38 -40.00
C LYS A 281 33.15 24.48 -41.06
N LEU A 282 33.27 23.18 -40.80
CA LEU A 282 32.94 22.13 -41.76
C LEU A 282 32.98 20.75 -41.09
N ALA A 283 32.15 19.84 -41.60
CA ALA A 283 31.90 18.52 -41.07
C ALA A 283 33.16 17.65 -40.87
N SER A 284 33.23 16.98 -39.72
CA SER A 284 33.91 15.68 -39.61
C SER A 284 33.09 14.75 -38.73
N VAL A 285 32.35 13.86 -39.39
CA VAL A 285 31.92 12.58 -38.84
C VAL A 285 33.19 11.81 -38.48
N LYS A 286 33.42 11.57 -37.18
CA LYS A 286 34.08 10.41 -36.57
C LYS A 286 34.52 10.72 -35.14
N SER A 287 33.81 10.17 -34.17
CA SER A 287 34.45 9.44 -33.05
C SER A 287 33.39 8.67 -32.26
N ASN A 288 33.72 7.42 -32.03
CA ASN A 288 32.96 6.44 -31.25
C ASN A 288 32.99 6.81 -29.76
N GLU A 289 32.16 7.76 -29.34
CA GLU A 289 31.79 7.84 -27.92
C GLU A 289 30.48 7.09 -27.73
N LEU A 290 30.53 6.05 -26.89
CA LEU A 290 29.36 5.33 -26.37
C LEU A 290 28.55 6.25 -25.45
N THR A 291 27.93 7.28 -26.00
CA THR A 291 26.88 8.03 -25.34
C THR A 291 25.55 7.31 -25.57
N PRO A 292 24.70 7.11 -24.55
CA PRO A 292 23.36 6.56 -24.77
C PRO A 292 22.60 7.54 -25.67
N ARG A 293 22.44 7.20 -26.95
CA ARG A 293 21.50 7.91 -27.83
C ARG A 293 20.11 7.52 -27.36
N MET A 294 19.43 8.43 -26.66
CA MET A 294 17.98 8.33 -26.50
C MET A 294 17.37 8.36 -27.90
N SER A 295 16.76 7.25 -28.30
CA SER A 295 16.04 7.11 -29.57
C SER A 295 14.89 8.11 -29.62
N ALA A 296 14.88 8.95 -30.66
CA ALA A 296 13.94 10.06 -30.87
C ALA A 296 12.47 9.64 -31.09
N THR A 297 12.13 8.36 -30.97
CA THR A 297 10.78 7.81 -31.17
C THR A 297 10.06 7.41 -29.88
N SER A 298 10.68 7.58 -28.71
CA SER A 298 10.07 7.31 -27.40
C SER A 298 10.17 8.56 -26.49
N SER A 299 9.55 9.66 -26.92
CA SER A 299 9.50 10.92 -26.18
C SER A 299 8.53 10.92 -24.99
N THR A 300 8.03 9.75 -24.54
CA THR A 300 7.42 9.59 -23.22
C THR A 300 8.56 9.37 -22.22
N SER A 301 9.12 10.48 -21.74
CA SER A 301 10.43 10.47 -21.12
C SER A 301 10.44 9.69 -19.81
N ILE A 302 11.48 8.88 -19.59
CA ILE A 302 11.78 8.27 -18.30
C ILE A 302 11.80 9.34 -17.17
N SER A 303 12.12 10.58 -17.55
CA SER A 303 12.08 11.76 -16.69
C SER A 303 10.65 12.09 -16.26
N ASP A 304 9.63 12.09 -17.12
CA ASP A 304 8.22 12.30 -16.72
C ASP A 304 7.66 11.17 -15.85
N LEU A 305 8.22 9.96 -16.01
CA LEU A 305 7.89 8.80 -15.18
C LEU A 305 8.42 8.93 -13.75
N TYR A 306 9.62 9.49 -13.59
CA TYR A 306 10.24 9.73 -12.28
C TYR A 306 9.93 11.11 -11.68
N ASN A 307 9.67 12.11 -12.52
CA ASN A 307 9.40 13.50 -12.16
C ASN A 307 7.93 13.80 -12.45
N ARG A 308 7.13 13.68 -11.39
CA ARG A 308 5.70 14.02 -11.43
C ARG A 308 5.53 15.54 -11.57
N SER A 309 4.48 15.95 -12.29
CA SER A 309 4.14 17.38 -12.36
C SER A 309 3.78 17.89 -10.96
N GLU A 310 4.12 19.14 -10.63
CA GLU A 310 3.79 19.71 -9.31
C GLU A 310 2.29 19.65 -9.00
N SER A 311 1.44 19.70 -10.03
CA SER A 311 -0.01 19.56 -9.88
C SER A 311 -0.44 18.17 -9.40
N ASP A 312 0.32 17.11 -9.69
CA ASP A 312 -0.01 15.73 -9.33
C ASP A 312 0.53 15.34 -7.93
N VAL A 313 1.49 16.11 -7.41
CA VAL A 313 2.18 15.82 -6.14
C VAL A 313 1.38 16.30 -4.94
N LEU A 314 1.32 15.44 -3.92
CA LEU A 314 0.68 15.74 -2.64
C LEU A 314 1.52 16.75 -1.83
N GLY A 315 1.08 18.01 -1.82
CA GLY A 315 1.74 19.09 -1.09
C GLY A 315 1.18 19.39 0.31
N SER A 316 -0.02 18.90 0.64
CA SER A 316 -0.65 19.11 1.95
C SER A 316 -1.73 18.06 2.23
N VAL A 317 -2.10 17.88 3.50
CA VAL A 317 -3.24 17.05 3.92
C VAL A 317 -4.20 17.86 4.80
N ASP A 318 -5.50 17.70 4.57
CA ASP A 318 -6.55 18.36 5.35
C ASP A 318 -6.95 17.46 6.52
N ILE A 319 -7.05 18.05 7.73
CA ILE A 319 -7.40 17.33 8.97
C ILE A 319 -8.49 18.09 9.73
N LEU A 320 -9.33 17.35 10.45
CA LEU A 320 -10.36 17.87 11.34
C LEU A 320 -10.14 17.29 12.75
N LEU A 321 -9.95 18.19 13.72
CA LEU A 321 -9.83 17.88 15.13
C LEU A 321 -11.17 18.12 15.82
N SER A 322 -11.65 17.14 16.60
CA SER A 322 -12.86 17.27 17.38
C SER A 322 -12.55 17.00 18.85
N PHE A 323 -12.79 17.97 19.72
CA PHE A 323 -12.54 17.88 21.16
C PHE A 323 -13.85 18.00 21.95
N VAL A 324 -14.10 17.03 22.82
CA VAL A 324 -15.23 17.04 23.76
C VAL A 324 -14.66 17.14 25.17
N PRO A 325 -14.82 18.27 25.87
CA PRO A 325 -14.34 18.41 27.23
C PRO A 325 -15.20 17.63 28.22
N PHE A 326 -14.59 17.16 29.32
CA PHE A 326 -15.36 16.57 30.42
C PHE A 326 -16.07 17.63 31.28
N ASP A 327 -15.59 18.88 31.23
CA ASP A 327 -16.19 20.05 31.86
C ASP A 327 -16.31 21.16 30.80
N ASN A 328 -17.53 21.64 30.56
CA ASN A 328 -17.83 22.66 29.54
C ASN A 328 -17.02 23.96 29.70
N ALA A 329 -16.46 24.26 30.88
CA ALA A 329 -15.57 25.41 31.07
C ALA A 329 -14.14 25.18 30.52
N THR A 330 -13.80 23.93 30.16
CA THR A 330 -12.47 23.53 29.70
C THR A 330 -12.29 23.89 28.22
N LYS A 331 -11.25 24.69 27.94
CA LYS A 331 -10.82 25.02 26.58
C LYS A 331 -10.09 23.85 25.91
N PRO A 332 -10.07 23.76 24.57
CA PRO A 332 -9.26 22.79 23.84
C PRO A 332 -7.78 22.82 24.23
N PRO A 333 -7.09 21.66 24.25
CA PRO A 333 -5.67 21.59 24.57
C PRO A 333 -4.79 22.23 23.49
N GLN A 334 -3.66 22.81 23.90
CA GLN A 334 -2.68 23.36 22.96
C GLN A 334 -1.94 22.25 22.21
N ILE A 335 -1.76 22.43 20.90
CA ILE A 335 -1.00 21.52 20.05
C ILE A 335 0.49 21.81 20.26
N ASN A 336 1.25 20.76 20.57
CA ASN A 336 2.71 20.81 20.68
C ASN A 336 3.37 20.65 19.31
N SER A 337 2.97 19.60 18.57
CA SER A 337 3.51 19.30 17.25
C SER A 337 2.58 18.40 16.44
N ILE A 338 2.70 18.48 15.11
CA ILE A 338 2.07 17.57 14.16
C ILE A 338 3.16 16.87 13.35
N GLU A 339 3.15 15.55 13.37
CA GLU A 339 4.06 14.68 12.63
C GLU A 339 3.30 13.97 11.51
N THR A 340 3.90 13.91 10.33
CA THR A 340 3.41 13.13 9.19
C THR A 340 4.43 12.07 8.83
N ASN A 341 4.06 10.80 9.02
CA ASN A 341 4.95 9.65 8.80
C ASN A 341 4.42 8.81 7.63
N LEU A 342 5.32 8.08 6.98
CA LEU A 342 4.93 7.08 5.99
C LEU A 342 4.82 5.73 6.66
N VAL A 343 3.69 5.07 6.50
CA VAL A 343 3.45 3.69 6.93
C VAL A 343 3.28 2.87 5.67
N PHE A 344 3.85 1.67 5.61
CA PHE A 344 3.56 0.75 4.52
C PHE A 344 3.42 -0.67 5.02
N TRP A 345 2.49 -1.37 4.37
CA TRP A 345 2.26 -2.79 4.55
C TRP A 345 2.82 -3.49 3.33
N THR A 346 3.80 -4.37 3.57
CA THR A 346 4.34 -5.26 2.54
C THR A 346 3.85 -6.67 2.86
N TYR A 347 3.32 -7.35 1.86
CA TYR A 347 2.88 -8.74 1.99
C TYR A 347 3.44 -9.59 0.87
N ASN A 348 3.59 -10.89 1.14
CA ASN A 348 4.11 -11.87 0.19
C ASN A 348 3.42 -13.22 0.34
N THR A 349 3.37 -13.98 -0.76
CA THR A 349 2.81 -15.33 -0.83
C THR A 349 3.72 -16.21 -1.70
N GLU A 350 3.68 -17.53 -1.50
CA GLU A 350 4.37 -18.48 -2.40
C GLU A 350 3.55 -18.80 -3.65
N PHE A 351 2.23 -18.58 -3.59
CA PHE A 351 1.28 -18.85 -4.66
C PHE A 351 0.56 -17.57 -5.08
N PRO A 352 0.14 -17.44 -6.36
CA PRO A 352 -0.63 -16.31 -6.84
C PRO A 352 -1.84 -15.99 -5.96
N LEU A 353 -1.85 -14.79 -5.38
CA LEU A 353 -2.96 -14.29 -4.57
C LEU A 353 -4.07 -13.76 -5.48
N PRO A 354 -5.28 -14.36 -5.47
CA PRO A 354 -6.37 -13.96 -6.37
C PRO A 354 -7.19 -12.76 -5.86
N VAL A 355 -6.80 -12.16 -4.74
CA VAL A 355 -7.48 -11.02 -4.11
C VAL A 355 -6.53 -9.84 -4.02
N LYS A 356 -7.07 -8.63 -4.21
CA LYS A 356 -6.30 -7.40 -3.97
C LYS A 356 -6.36 -7.03 -2.49
N LEU A 357 -5.21 -6.99 -1.80
CA LEU A 357 -5.17 -6.55 -0.40
C LEU A 357 -5.03 -5.04 -0.31
N GLU A 358 -6.04 -4.37 0.21
CA GLU A 358 -6.10 -2.92 0.34
C GLU A 358 -6.27 -2.47 1.80
N TYR A 359 -6.45 -1.16 2.01
CA TYR A 359 -6.47 -0.52 3.32
C TYR A 359 -7.46 -1.17 4.30
N ASP A 360 -8.64 -1.56 3.84
CA ASP A 360 -9.67 -2.22 4.65
C ASP A 360 -9.21 -3.54 5.27
N PHE A 361 -8.33 -4.30 4.63
CA PHE A 361 -7.81 -5.53 5.23
C PHE A 361 -6.96 -5.27 6.49
N PHE A 362 -6.19 -4.17 6.49
CA PHE A 362 -5.26 -3.85 7.56
C PHE A 362 -5.89 -2.99 8.66
N TYR A 363 -6.87 -2.17 8.31
CA TYR A 363 -7.44 -1.15 9.19
C TYR A 363 -8.91 -1.37 9.51
N ALA A 364 -9.62 -2.28 8.85
CA ALA A 364 -10.99 -2.65 9.20
C ALA A 364 -11.05 -4.10 9.72
N ASN A 365 -11.96 -4.32 10.67
CA ASN A 365 -12.33 -5.67 11.10
C ASN A 365 -13.81 -5.85 10.72
N PRO A 366 -14.15 -6.85 9.89
CA PRO A 366 -15.55 -7.14 9.57
C PRO A 366 -16.38 -7.50 10.82
N ASP A 367 -15.76 -8.09 11.84
CA ASP A 367 -16.35 -8.31 13.17
C ASP A 367 -16.23 -7.03 14.03
N GLU A 368 -17.13 -6.06 13.84
CA GLU A 368 -17.09 -4.78 14.56
C GLU A 368 -17.11 -4.92 16.08
N ASN A 369 -17.73 -5.98 16.61
CA ASN A 369 -17.84 -6.26 18.05
C ASN A 369 -16.48 -6.46 18.74
N LYS A 370 -15.45 -6.91 18.00
CA LYS A 370 -14.08 -7.11 18.51
C LYS A 370 -13.18 -5.90 18.28
N SER A 371 -13.62 -4.92 17.47
CA SER A 371 -12.76 -3.88 16.90
C SER A 371 -12.55 -2.64 17.78
N LYS A 372 -13.34 -2.48 18.85
CA LYS A 372 -13.45 -1.20 19.59
C LYS A 372 -12.25 -0.86 20.49
N LEU A 373 -11.23 -1.72 20.62
CA LEU A 373 -10.09 -1.51 21.54
C LEU A 373 -8.71 -1.84 20.94
N LEU A 374 -8.64 -2.27 19.68
CA LEU A 374 -7.41 -2.85 19.13
C LEU A 374 -6.64 -1.84 18.26
N ASP A 375 -5.32 -1.78 18.39
CA ASP A 375 -4.43 -1.03 17.48
C ASP A 375 -4.38 -1.72 16.09
N ASP A 376 -3.96 -0.99 15.06
CA ASP A 376 -3.99 -1.49 13.66
C ASP A 376 -3.17 -2.77 13.46
N VAL A 377 -2.08 -2.94 14.21
CA VAL A 377 -1.25 -4.17 14.17
C VAL A 377 -2.02 -5.37 14.70
N GLU A 378 -2.78 -5.16 15.77
CA GLU A 378 -3.59 -6.21 16.40
C GLU A 378 -4.80 -6.56 15.54
N ILE A 379 -5.45 -5.55 14.94
CA ILE A 379 -6.50 -5.74 13.93
C ILE A 379 -5.96 -6.63 12.79
N THR A 380 -4.85 -6.23 12.17
CA THR A 380 -4.26 -6.99 11.06
C THR A 380 -3.87 -8.41 11.47
N ARG A 381 -3.29 -8.58 12.66
CA ARG A 381 -2.91 -9.90 13.19
C ARG A 381 -4.12 -10.79 13.35
N ASN A 382 -5.20 -10.28 13.93
CA ASN A 382 -6.43 -11.03 14.15
C ASN A 382 -7.11 -11.38 12.82
N ASN A 383 -7.16 -10.42 11.89
CA ASN A 383 -7.67 -10.63 10.52
C ASN A 383 -6.89 -11.75 9.81
N LEU A 384 -5.55 -11.68 9.83
CA LEU A 384 -4.69 -12.69 9.21
C LEU A 384 -4.85 -14.06 9.87
N GLN A 385 -4.91 -14.10 11.20
CA GLN A 385 -5.06 -15.35 11.96
C GLN A 385 -6.39 -16.01 11.64
N SER A 386 -7.50 -15.26 11.74
CA SER A 386 -8.84 -15.77 11.44
C SER A 386 -8.93 -16.30 10.01
N LEU A 387 -8.35 -15.58 9.04
CA LEU A 387 -8.34 -16.00 7.65
C LEU A 387 -7.51 -17.28 7.43
N LYS A 388 -6.36 -17.40 8.09
CA LYS A 388 -5.52 -18.60 8.02
C LYS A 388 -6.17 -19.80 8.68
N ASP A 389 -6.85 -19.61 9.81
CA ASP A 389 -7.55 -20.69 10.50
C ASP A 389 -8.71 -21.22 9.66
N GLN A 390 -9.50 -20.33 9.04
CA GLN A 390 -10.55 -20.72 8.10
C GLN A 390 -10.00 -21.52 6.91
N VAL A 391 -8.93 -21.01 6.27
CA VAL A 391 -8.28 -21.72 5.15
C VAL A 391 -7.67 -23.04 5.58
N TYR A 392 -7.10 -23.14 6.78
CA TYR A 392 -6.59 -24.38 7.32
C TYR A 392 -7.71 -25.42 7.47
N ASN A 393 -8.87 -25.02 8.01
CA ASN A 393 -10.03 -25.89 8.15
C ASN A 393 -10.54 -26.40 6.79
N TYR A 394 -10.65 -25.52 5.77
CA TYR A 394 -11.00 -25.96 4.42
C TYR A 394 -10.00 -26.97 3.87
N ILE A 395 -8.69 -26.72 4.00
CA ILE A 395 -7.65 -27.63 3.51
C ILE A 395 -7.77 -29.00 4.20
N GLN A 396 -7.91 -29.04 5.53
CA GLN A 396 -8.06 -30.29 6.28
C GLN A 396 -9.29 -31.06 5.82
N PHE A 397 -10.43 -30.37 5.67
CA PHE A 397 -11.68 -30.97 5.23
C PHE A 397 -11.57 -31.58 3.81
N LEU A 398 -11.01 -30.82 2.86
CA LEU A 398 -10.81 -31.27 1.48
C LEU A 398 -9.89 -32.49 1.42
N GLN A 399 -8.81 -32.51 2.23
CA GLN A 399 -7.88 -33.64 2.31
C GLN A 399 -8.53 -34.88 2.90
N ALA A 400 -9.26 -34.74 4.01
CA ALA A 400 -9.92 -35.84 4.69
C ALA A 400 -10.98 -36.51 3.81
N ASN A 401 -11.69 -35.73 3.00
CA ASN A 401 -12.75 -36.22 2.12
C ASN A 401 -12.32 -36.45 0.67
N LYS A 402 -11.05 -36.20 0.33
CA LYS A 402 -10.50 -36.33 -1.03
C LYS A 402 -11.30 -35.54 -2.09
N ILE A 403 -11.81 -34.38 -1.71
CA ILE A 403 -12.61 -33.52 -2.58
C ILE A 403 -11.69 -32.65 -3.44
N TYR A 404 -11.93 -32.66 -4.74
CA TYR A 404 -11.22 -31.80 -5.70
C TYR A 404 -12.01 -30.52 -5.96
N ILE A 405 -11.31 -29.40 -5.86
CA ILE A 405 -11.80 -28.04 -6.10
C ILE A 405 -11.15 -27.43 -7.35
N SER A 406 -11.72 -26.32 -7.80
CA SER A 406 -11.24 -25.54 -8.93
C SER A 406 -9.82 -24.99 -8.68
N LYS A 407 -9.12 -24.70 -9.78
CA LYS A 407 -7.76 -24.14 -9.72
C LYS A 407 -7.73 -22.80 -8.97
N ALA A 408 -8.75 -21.96 -9.15
CA ALA A 408 -8.82 -20.65 -8.49
C ALA A 408 -8.94 -20.81 -6.96
N SER A 409 -9.87 -21.65 -6.52
CA SER A 409 -10.06 -22.03 -5.11
C SER A 409 -8.79 -22.64 -4.50
N TYR A 410 -8.12 -23.53 -5.22
CA TYR A 410 -6.86 -24.13 -4.79
C TYR A 410 -5.74 -23.07 -4.60
N LEU A 411 -5.58 -22.16 -5.57
CA LEU A 411 -4.58 -21.09 -5.50
C LEU A 411 -4.87 -20.14 -4.34
N TYR A 412 -6.14 -19.78 -4.12
CA TYR A 412 -6.56 -19.00 -2.96
C TYR A 412 -6.12 -19.68 -1.64
N LEU A 413 -6.52 -20.93 -1.40
CA LEU A 413 -6.17 -21.64 -0.16
C LEU A 413 -4.65 -21.73 0.05
N LYS A 414 -3.89 -22.01 -1.01
CA LYS A 414 -2.41 -22.07 -0.94
C LYS A 414 -1.75 -20.71 -0.72
N SER A 415 -2.26 -19.66 -1.35
CA SER A 415 -1.74 -18.30 -1.21
C SER A 415 -1.97 -17.77 0.20
N ILE A 416 -3.19 -17.90 0.75
CA ILE A 416 -3.51 -17.47 2.12
C ILE A 416 -2.71 -18.25 3.16
N LYS A 417 -2.55 -19.57 2.99
CA LYS A 417 -1.72 -20.38 3.89
C LYS A 417 -0.30 -19.82 4.05
N THR A 418 0.27 -19.29 2.97
CA THR A 418 1.66 -18.78 2.92
C THR A 418 1.75 -17.26 3.04
N LEU A 419 0.62 -16.56 3.24
CA LEU A 419 0.57 -15.11 3.32
C LEU A 419 1.39 -14.58 4.50
N GLY A 420 2.47 -13.87 4.20
CA GLY A 420 3.28 -13.09 5.12
C GLY A 420 2.94 -11.61 5.03
N ILE A 421 2.94 -10.90 6.15
CA ILE A 421 2.63 -9.47 6.24
C ILE A 421 3.65 -8.80 7.14
N LYS A 422 4.08 -7.60 6.75
CA LYS A 422 5.02 -6.75 7.48
C LYS A 422 4.54 -5.30 7.46
N LYS A 423 4.45 -4.68 8.64
CA LYS A 423 4.26 -3.23 8.81
C LYS A 423 5.62 -2.57 9.04
N ASP A 424 5.87 -1.48 8.32
CA ASP A 424 7.02 -0.62 8.57
C ASP A 424 6.53 0.83 8.71
N THR A 425 7.19 1.60 9.58
CA THR A 425 6.91 3.02 9.76
C THR A 425 8.19 3.83 9.57
N VAL A 426 8.11 4.79 8.68
CA VAL A 426 9.17 5.71 8.33
C VAL A 426 8.85 7.07 8.91
N LYS A 427 9.62 7.43 9.94
CA LYS A 427 9.63 8.76 10.54
C LYS A 427 10.60 9.67 9.80
N GLU A 428 10.40 10.98 9.97
CA GLU A 428 11.29 12.02 9.40
C GLU A 428 11.41 11.93 7.88
N TYR A 429 10.34 11.50 7.19
CA TYR A 429 10.24 11.64 5.75
C TYR A 429 9.70 13.03 5.37
N PHE A 430 8.70 13.50 6.10
CA PHE A 430 8.18 14.86 6.04
C PHE A 430 8.67 15.69 7.23
N LYS A 431 8.72 17.02 7.06
CA LYS A 431 9.10 17.96 8.11
C LYS A 431 8.01 18.02 9.20
N THR A 432 8.40 17.84 10.46
CA THR A 432 7.51 18.02 11.62
C THR A 432 7.07 19.49 11.75
N ILE A 433 5.79 19.70 12.00
CA ILE A 433 5.23 21.01 12.32
C ILE A 433 5.25 21.19 13.83
N SER A 434 5.81 22.30 14.28
CA SER A 434 5.99 22.64 15.70
C SER A 434 5.67 24.11 15.91
N ASN A 435 5.48 24.51 17.18
CA ASN A 435 5.23 25.91 17.50
C ASN A 435 6.40 26.85 17.09
N SER A 436 7.62 26.31 16.95
CA SER A 436 8.78 27.05 16.46
C SER A 436 8.81 27.23 14.95
N THR A 437 8.14 26.36 14.18
CA THR A 437 8.14 26.42 12.72
C THR A 437 6.89 27.06 12.15
N ASN A 438 5.73 26.83 12.78
CA ASN A 438 4.43 27.34 12.33
C ASN A 438 3.54 27.68 13.55
N PRO A 439 3.82 28.78 14.27
CA PRO A 439 3.06 29.14 15.48
C PRO A 439 1.58 29.43 15.20
N GLU A 440 1.30 30.16 14.11
CA GLU A 440 -0.05 30.56 13.72
C GLU A 440 -0.92 29.37 13.34
N LEU A 441 -0.35 28.36 12.66
CA LEU A 441 -1.07 27.15 12.27
C LEU A 441 -1.47 26.30 13.50
N LEU A 442 -0.65 26.25 14.55
CA LEU A 442 -0.87 25.29 15.64
C LEU A 442 -1.75 25.81 16.78
N ASN A 443 -1.70 27.09 17.13
CA ASN A 443 -2.32 27.56 18.37
C ASN A 443 -3.05 28.91 18.24
N ASN A 444 -3.62 29.22 17.08
CA ASN A 444 -4.53 30.35 16.96
C ASN A 444 -5.88 30.04 17.64
N GLU A 445 -6.23 30.81 18.67
CA GLU A 445 -7.44 30.58 19.48
C GLU A 445 -8.75 30.81 18.69
N GLN A 446 -8.71 31.59 17.61
CA GLN A 446 -9.89 31.91 16.80
C GLN A 446 -10.34 30.76 15.89
N ASP A 447 -9.51 29.73 15.72
CA ASP A 447 -9.78 28.65 14.77
C ASP A 447 -10.72 27.55 15.31
N TRP A 448 -10.90 27.50 16.63
CA TRP A 448 -11.78 26.52 17.26
C TRP A 448 -13.23 26.99 17.24
N LYS A 449 -14.10 26.23 16.58
CA LYS A 449 -15.54 26.48 16.49
C LYS A 449 -16.27 25.64 17.54
N ALA A 450 -17.03 26.29 18.43
CA ALA A 450 -17.88 25.60 19.40
C ALA A 450 -19.24 25.23 18.77
N LYS A 451 -19.63 23.96 18.92
CA LYS A 451 -20.95 23.43 18.56
C LYS A 451 -21.61 22.87 19.83
N GLN A 452 -22.86 23.23 20.07
CA GLN A 452 -23.62 22.67 21.19
C GLN A 452 -24.25 21.33 20.78
N MET A 453 -23.93 20.27 21.52
CA MET A 453 -24.47 18.93 21.30
C MET A 453 -25.87 18.78 21.92
N PRO A 454 -26.69 17.81 21.46
CA PRO A 454 -28.02 17.55 22.01
C PRO A 454 -28.06 17.29 23.53
N ASN A 455 -26.96 16.77 24.08
CA ASN A 455 -26.78 16.50 25.52
C ASN A 455 -26.34 17.74 26.34
N LYS A 456 -26.36 18.95 25.76
CA LYS A 456 -25.86 20.21 26.35
C LYS A 456 -24.34 20.28 26.56
N ASN A 457 -23.57 19.29 26.11
CA ASN A 457 -22.11 19.38 26.10
C ASN A 457 -21.63 20.23 24.92
N ILE A 458 -20.48 20.87 25.07
CA ILE A 458 -19.86 21.66 24.01
C ILE A 458 -18.86 20.77 23.27
N LYS A 459 -18.97 20.69 21.94
CA LYS A 459 -17.98 20.07 21.06
C LYS A 459 -17.19 21.18 20.37
N TRP A 460 -15.87 21.09 20.40
CA TRP A 460 -14.98 22.02 19.72
C TRP A 460 -14.41 21.37 18.47
N GLU A 461 -14.47 22.08 17.35
CA GLU A 461 -13.94 21.60 16.08
C GLU A 461 -12.94 22.56 15.47
N ARG A 462 -11.89 22.02 14.86
CA ARG A 462 -10.87 22.79 14.15
C ARG A 462 -10.39 22.06 12.91
N GLU A 463 -10.51 22.74 11.78
CA GLU A 463 -9.97 22.30 10.50
C GLU A 463 -8.56 22.87 10.31
N LEU A 464 -7.63 22.04 9.83
CA LEU A 464 -6.24 22.43 9.58
C LEU A 464 -5.77 21.85 8.25
N LYS A 465 -5.01 22.66 7.50
CA LYS A 465 -4.30 22.23 6.30
C LYS A 465 -2.82 22.08 6.61
N ILE A 466 -2.34 20.85 6.62
CA ILE A 466 -1.00 20.47 7.04
C ILE A 466 -0.08 20.42 5.82
N PRO A 467 0.91 21.34 5.66
CA PRO A 467 1.87 21.27 4.57
C PRO A 467 2.79 20.04 4.69
N LEU A 468 3.05 19.39 3.57
CA LEU A 468 3.91 18.21 3.47
C LEU A 468 5.21 18.58 2.75
N THR A 469 6.23 18.93 3.53
CA THR A 469 7.58 19.22 3.00
C THR A 469 8.46 17.99 3.14
N THR A 470 8.83 17.37 2.01
CA THR A 470 9.72 16.19 1.99
C THR A 470 11.13 16.55 2.42
N ILE A 471 11.65 15.83 3.41
CA ILE A 471 13.05 15.89 3.86
C ILE A 471 13.82 14.60 3.56
N ASN A 472 13.13 13.45 3.53
CA ASN A 472 13.69 12.10 3.37
C ASN A 472 15.06 11.93 4.10
N LYS A 473 15.09 12.25 5.40
CA LYS A 473 16.33 12.33 6.18
C LYS A 473 17.14 11.02 6.16
N ASN A 474 16.43 9.91 6.01
CA ASN A 474 16.95 8.55 6.07
C ASN A 474 17.34 7.96 4.69
N ASN A 475 17.36 8.76 3.61
CA ASN A 475 17.68 8.33 2.23
C ASN A 475 16.92 7.06 1.81
N ILE A 476 15.62 7.04 2.08
CA ILE A 476 14.75 5.89 1.82
C ILE A 476 14.40 5.85 0.34
N ASN A 477 14.38 4.65 -0.22
CA ASN A 477 13.90 4.40 -1.58
C ASN A 477 12.40 4.08 -1.51
N LEU A 478 11.58 5.07 -1.85
CA LEU A 478 10.12 4.94 -1.86
C LEU A 478 9.68 4.45 -3.23
N ILE A 479 9.33 3.17 -3.34
CA ILE A 479 8.87 2.56 -4.58
C ILE A 479 7.36 2.79 -4.80
N PRO A 480 6.86 2.76 -6.04
CA PRO A 480 5.43 2.96 -6.31
C PRO A 480 4.56 1.92 -5.64
N SER A 481 3.30 2.26 -5.34
CA SER A 481 2.30 1.30 -4.86
C SER A 481 2.05 0.23 -5.93
N PHE A 482 2.04 -1.04 -5.51
CA PHE A 482 1.83 -2.15 -6.44
C PHE A 482 1.33 -3.42 -5.75
N GLN A 483 0.72 -4.28 -6.56
CA GLN A 483 0.49 -5.68 -6.24
C GLN A 483 0.86 -6.50 -7.47
N SER A 484 1.71 -7.50 -7.27
CA SER A 484 1.96 -8.58 -8.21
C SER A 484 1.21 -9.84 -7.75
N CYS A 485 1.38 -10.97 -8.43
CA CYS A 485 0.79 -12.23 -7.99
C CYS A 485 1.36 -12.73 -6.66
N LEU A 486 2.60 -12.40 -6.29
CA LEU A 486 3.30 -12.98 -5.13
C LEU A 486 3.69 -11.97 -4.06
N VAL A 487 3.69 -10.68 -4.38
CA VAL A 487 4.09 -9.64 -3.43
C VAL A 487 3.37 -8.34 -3.75
N GLY A 488 3.01 -7.59 -2.72
CA GLY A 488 2.47 -6.26 -2.88
C GLY A 488 2.90 -5.32 -1.76
N ARG A 489 2.71 -4.03 -2.04
CA ARG A 489 2.96 -2.95 -1.10
C ARG A 489 1.91 -1.86 -1.23
N ILE A 490 1.30 -1.55 -0.10
CA ILE A 490 0.41 -0.42 0.06
C ILE A 490 1.00 0.59 1.03
N TYR A 491 0.58 1.84 0.90
CA TYR A 491 1.09 2.96 1.67
C TYR A 491 -0.04 3.69 2.38
N CYS A 492 0.27 4.19 3.58
CA CYS A 492 -0.57 5.06 4.36
C CYS A 492 0.22 6.28 4.82
N LEU A 493 -0.45 7.42 4.91
CA LEU A 493 0.06 8.61 5.57
C LEU A 493 -0.45 8.59 7.01
N GLN A 494 0.47 8.46 7.96
CA GLN A 494 0.15 8.59 9.37
C GLN A 494 0.22 10.06 9.75
N VAL A 495 -0.90 10.61 10.24
CA VAL A 495 -0.96 11.92 10.87
C VAL A 495 -0.99 11.72 12.38
N LEU A 496 -0.05 12.34 13.08
CA LEU A 496 0.09 12.24 14.52
C LEU A 496 0.13 13.65 15.13
N VAL A 497 -0.84 13.96 15.98
CA VAL A 497 -0.97 15.24 16.68
C VAL A 497 -0.63 15.04 18.15
N LYS A 498 0.42 15.74 18.61
CA LYS A 498 0.86 15.74 20.01
C LYS A 498 0.35 16.99 20.70
N TYR A 499 -0.27 16.84 21.87
CA TYR A 499 -0.75 17.95 22.69
C TYR A 499 0.17 18.20 23.88
N LYS A 500 0.20 19.46 24.35
CA LYS A 500 0.91 19.80 25.60
C LYS A 500 0.21 19.16 26.81
N GLY A 501 0.94 19.00 27.91
CA GLY A 501 0.37 18.58 29.19
C GLY A 501 0.48 17.08 29.51
N GLY A 502 1.05 16.26 28.63
CA GLY A 502 1.33 14.85 28.91
C GLY A 502 2.45 14.64 29.94
N GLY A 503 2.55 13.41 30.46
CA GLY A 503 3.54 12.99 31.46
C GLY A 503 4.99 12.98 30.95
N GLY A 504 5.20 12.94 29.62
CA GLY A 504 6.50 12.56 29.07
C GLY A 504 6.83 11.11 29.44
N ASP A 505 8.10 10.70 29.29
CA ASP A 505 8.61 9.33 29.55
C ASP A 505 8.41 8.80 30.99
N GLN A 506 7.70 9.53 31.85
CA GLN A 506 7.44 9.18 33.26
C GLN A 506 6.06 8.53 33.50
N ASP A 507 5.11 8.62 32.57
CA ASP A 507 3.80 7.96 32.66
C ASP A 507 3.43 7.31 31.31
N GLU A 508 3.70 6.00 31.17
CA GLU A 508 3.43 5.21 29.95
C GLU A 508 1.95 5.18 29.53
N PHE A 509 1.04 5.63 30.39
CA PHE A 509 -0.41 5.59 30.19
C PHE A 509 -1.05 6.94 29.82
N ALA A 510 -0.27 8.02 29.73
CA ALA A 510 -0.78 9.39 29.52
C ALA A 510 -0.13 10.10 28.32
N ASP A 511 -0.01 9.38 27.21
CA ASP A 511 0.43 9.94 25.94
C ASP A 511 -0.70 10.77 25.32
N ASN A 512 -0.58 12.10 25.43
CA ASN A 512 -1.45 13.08 24.78
C ASN A 512 -1.22 13.11 23.25
N ILE A 513 -1.43 11.97 22.61
CA ILE A 513 -1.12 11.74 21.20
C ILE A 513 -2.36 11.16 20.52
N VAL A 514 -2.80 11.83 19.46
CA VAL A 514 -3.86 11.31 18.58
C VAL A 514 -3.25 11.02 17.23
N LYS A 515 -3.41 9.79 16.76
CA LYS A 515 -2.83 9.32 15.49
C LYS A 515 -3.90 8.66 14.63
N ILE A 516 -3.73 8.76 13.32
CA ILE A 516 -4.49 8.00 12.34
C ILE A 516 -3.65 7.76 11.09
N ASP A 517 -3.81 6.59 10.49
CA ASP A 517 -3.21 6.23 9.21
C ASP A 517 -4.29 6.32 8.11
N VAL A 518 -4.07 7.08 7.03
CA VAL A 518 -4.99 7.13 5.88
C VAL A 518 -4.34 6.59 4.61
N PRO A 519 -5.07 5.92 3.72
CA PRO A 519 -4.48 5.33 2.53
C PRO A 519 -3.95 6.44 1.60
N ILE A 520 -2.78 6.18 1.02
CA ILE A 520 -2.18 7.05 0.00
C ILE A 520 -1.65 6.23 -1.15
N LEU A 521 -1.42 6.92 -2.27
CA LEU A 521 -0.77 6.33 -3.41
C LEU A 521 0.64 6.89 -3.59
N VAL A 522 1.61 5.99 -3.75
CA VAL A 522 2.96 6.35 -4.18
C VAL A 522 3.06 6.12 -5.69
N GLY A 523 3.44 7.16 -6.42
CA GLY A 523 3.41 7.24 -7.88
C GLY A 523 4.74 7.56 -8.50
#